data_AF-A0A7C3BLM7-F1
#
_entry.id   AF-A0A7C3BLM7-F1
#
_cell.length_a   1.000
_cell.length_b   1.000
_cell.length_c   1.000
_cell.angle_alpha   90.00
_cell.angle_beta   90.00
_cell.angle_gamma   90.00
#
_symmetry.space_group_name_H-M   'P 1'
#
loop_
_entity.id
_entity.type
_entity.pdbx_description
1 polymer ?
#
loop_
_entity_poly.entity_id
_entity_poly.type
_entity_poly.pdbx_seq_one_letter_code
_entity_poly.pdbx_strand_id
1 'polypeptide(L)' 'MAVEGSTPTIPVAEYRKRWQKVQKMMARHDLDFLVACADDRAVFGPAHARWLADFPVHFEPVCVLMPGEYDHIG' A
#
# COMPACT_ATOMS: atom_id res chain seq x y z
N MET A 1 21.41 -19.22 21.35
CA MET A 1 21.29 -19.48 19.90
C MET A 1 19.80 -19.65 19.62
N ALA A 2 19.17 -18.68 18.96
CA ALA A 2 17.74 -18.71 18.64
C ALA A 2 17.48 -19.64 17.45
N VAL A 3 16.30 -20.25 17.41
CA VAL A 3 15.87 -21.17 16.35
C VAL A 3 15.94 -20.45 14.99
N GLU A 4 16.79 -20.94 14.09
CA GLU A 4 16.80 -20.55 12.68
C GLU A 4 15.47 -20.97 12.04
N GLY A 5 14.69 -20.02 11.54
CA GLY A 5 13.49 -20.33 10.76
C GLY A 5 12.44 -19.22 10.66
N SER A 6 12.86 -18.04 10.20
CA SER A 6 12.07 -16.86 9.77
C SER A 6 10.99 -16.29 10.70
N THR A 7 11.15 -15.02 11.08
CA THR A 7 10.06 -14.17 11.55
C THR A 7 8.92 -14.12 10.51
N PRO A 8 7.65 -14.00 10.92
CA PRO A 8 6.53 -13.85 9.98
C PRO A 8 6.78 -12.74 8.96
N THR A 9 6.67 -13.06 7.68
CA THR A 9 6.79 -12.11 6.57
C THR A 9 5.46 -12.01 5.83
N ILE A 10 5.19 -10.83 5.26
CA ILE A 10 4.02 -10.64 4.41
C ILE A 10 4.40 -11.14 3.00
N PRO A 11 3.69 -12.12 2.43
CA PRO A 11 3.98 -12.58 1.07
C PRO A 11 3.74 -11.46 0.05
N VAL A 12 4.61 -11.35 -0.97
CA VAL A 12 4.47 -10.35 -2.04
C VAL A 12 3.08 -10.39 -2.70
N ALA A 13 2.51 -11.58 -2.88
CA ALA A 13 1.18 -11.77 -3.46
C ALA A 13 0.04 -11.13 -2.63
N GLU A 14 0.25 -10.88 -1.33
CA GLU A 14 -0.75 -10.22 -0.50
C GLU A 14 -0.94 -8.75 -0.88
N TYR A 15 0.14 -8.04 -1.26
CA TYR A 15 0.06 -6.64 -1.68
C TYR A 15 -0.85 -6.45 -2.89
N ARG A 16 -0.80 -7.37 -3.86
CA ARG A 16 -1.74 -7.33 -5.00
C ARG A 16 -3.20 -7.46 -4.56
N LYS A 17 -3.50 -8.31 -3.58
CA LYS A 17 -4.86 -8.45 -3.02
C LYS A 17 -5.30 -7.18 -2.29
N ARG A 18 -4.38 -6.53 -1.58
CA ARG A 18 -4.60 -5.24 -0.92
C ARG A 18 -4.92 -4.14 -1.93
N TRP A 19 -4.17 -4.06 -3.03
CA TRP A 19 -4.43 -3.10 -4.11
C TRP A 19 -5.80 -3.32 -4.75
N GLN A 20 -6.15 -4.56 -5.10
CA GLN A 20 -7.48 -4.89 -5.62
C GLN A 20 -8.62 -4.46 -4.67
N LYS A 21 -8.42 -4.61 -3.36
CA LYS A 21 -9.39 -4.14 -2.36
C LYS A 21 -9.55 -2.62 -2.41
N VAL A 22 -8.45 -1.88 -2.53
CA VAL A 22 -8.46 -0.41 -2.65
C VAL A 22 -9.08 0.03 -3.98
N GLN A 23 -8.70 -0.58 -5.10
CA GLN A 23 -9.24 -0.26 -6.42
C GLN A 23 -10.75 -0.54 -6.51
N LYS A 24 -11.25 -1.62 -5.89
CA LYS A 24 -12.71 -1.85 -5.75
C LYS A 24 -13.42 -0.79 -4.91
N MET A 25 -12.73 -0.20 -3.92
CA MET A 25 -13.25 0.96 -3.21
C MET A 25 -13.27 2.18 -4.14
N MET A 26 -12.18 2.45 -4.85
CA MET A 26 -12.07 3.55 -5.80
C MET A 26 -13.18 3.50 -6.87
N ALA A 27 -13.43 2.33 -7.47
CA ALA A 27 -14.49 2.13 -8.46
C ALA A 27 -15.90 2.43 -7.90
N ARG A 28 -16.17 2.09 -6.63
CA ARG A 28 -17.47 2.39 -5.98
C ARG A 28 -17.67 3.88 -5.71
N HIS A 29 -16.59 4.65 -5.66
CA HIS A 29 -16.58 6.07 -5.36
C HIS A 29 -16.25 6.94 -6.58
N ASP A 30 -16.16 6.34 -7.77
CA ASP A 30 -15.81 7.03 -9.03
C ASP A 30 -14.46 7.77 -8.93
N LEU A 31 -13.43 7.08 -8.41
CA LEU A 31 -12.09 7.62 -8.22
C LEU A 31 -11.09 7.01 -9.21
N ASP A 32 -10.43 7.86 -10.00
CA ASP A 32 -9.38 7.42 -10.93
C ASP A 32 -8.02 7.19 -10.26
N PHE A 33 -7.73 7.95 -9.19
CA PHE A 33 -6.45 7.91 -8.48
C PHE A 33 -6.64 8.01 -6.97
N LEU A 34 -5.78 7.29 -6.24
CA LEU A 34 -5.59 7.43 -4.81
C LEU A 34 -4.15 7.86 -4.52
N VAL A 35 -4.02 8.87 -3.66
CA VAL A 35 -2.75 9.43 -3.21
C VAL A 35 -2.65 9.17 -1.71
N ALA A 36 -1.74 8.29 -1.30
CA ALA A 36 -1.46 8.03 0.11
C ALA A 36 -0.15 8.72 0.52
N CYS A 37 -0.28 9.81 1.27
CA CYS A 37 0.85 10.50 1.86
C CYS A 37 1.30 9.78 3.14
N ALA A 38 2.57 9.40 3.17
CA ALA A 38 3.26 8.90 4.34
C ALA A 38 4.23 9.97 4.81
N ASP A 39 3.70 10.87 5.63
CA ASP A 39 4.44 11.91 6.35
C ASP A 39 4.18 11.69 7.84
N ASP A 40 5.25 11.50 8.62
CA ASP A 40 5.17 11.27 10.06
C ASP A 40 4.57 12.46 10.84
N ARG A 41 4.46 13.63 10.19
CA ARG A 41 3.77 14.80 10.74
C ARG A 41 2.25 14.74 10.62
N ALA A 42 1.70 13.80 9.84
CA ALA A 42 0.25 13.60 9.67
C ALA A 42 -0.28 12.45 10.55
N VAL A 43 -1.57 12.52 10.92
CA VAL A 43 -2.26 11.70 11.96
C VAL A 43 -2.15 10.17 11.79
N PHE A 44 -1.77 9.68 10.60
CA PHE A 44 -1.61 8.24 10.31
C PHE A 44 -0.22 7.85 9.79
N GLY A 45 0.73 8.79 9.77
CA GLY A 45 2.15 8.57 9.53
C GLY A 45 2.48 7.59 8.39
N PRO A 46 3.44 6.66 8.61
CA PRO A 46 4.00 5.80 7.58
C PRO A 46 3.18 4.53 7.30
N ALA A 47 2.09 4.33 8.04
CA ALA A 47 1.34 3.07 8.06
C ALA A 47 0.72 2.73 6.69
N HIS A 48 0.24 3.75 5.95
CA HIS A 48 -0.32 3.55 4.62
C HIS A 48 0.73 3.08 3.61
N ALA A 49 1.93 3.68 3.61
CA ALA A 49 3.03 3.25 2.74
C ALA A 49 3.49 1.83 3.07
N ARG A 50 3.58 1.49 4.37
CA ARG A 50 3.92 0.12 4.79
C ARG A 50 2.83 -0.88 4.36
N TRP A 51 1.56 -0.54 4.51
CA TRP A 51 0.47 -1.45 4.17
C TRP A 51 0.29 -1.63 2.65
N LEU A 52 0.51 -0.57 1.87
CA LEU A 52 0.36 -0.58 0.42
C LEU A 52 1.59 -1.13 -0.32
N ALA A 53 2.80 -0.80 0.12
CA ALA A 53 4.01 -1.02 -0.68
C ALA A 53 5.15 -1.72 0.08
N ASP A 54 4.92 -2.18 1.31
CA ASP A 54 5.98 -2.68 2.21
C ASP A 54 7.12 -1.67 2.42
N PHE A 55 6.90 -0.38 2.15
CA PHE A 55 7.98 0.60 2.22
C PHE A 55 8.14 1.09 3.68
N PRO A 56 9.31 0.88 4.31
CA PRO A 56 9.55 1.33 5.68
C PRO A 56 9.95 2.82 5.66
N VAL A 57 8.96 3.70 5.67
CA VAL A 57 9.20 5.14 5.86
C VAL A 57 9.79 5.34 7.25
N HIS A 58 10.98 5.95 7.30
CA HIS A 58 11.67 6.25 8.55
C HIS A 58 11.52 7.74 8.92
N PHE A 59 11.83 8.65 7.98
CA PHE A 59 11.76 10.10 8.21
C PHE A 59 11.49 10.93 6.93
N GLU A 60 11.46 10.29 5.76
CA GLU A 60 11.31 10.97 4.47
C GLU A 60 9.83 10.97 4.03
N PRO A 61 9.27 12.11 3.62
CA PRO A 61 7.91 12.13 3.11
C PRO A 61 7.85 11.31 1.82
N VAL A 62 6.98 10.30 1.81
CA VAL A 62 6.73 9.46 0.63
C VAL A 62 5.27 9.57 0.22
N CYS A 63 5.04 9.51 -1.08
CA CYS A 63 3.72 9.45 -1.66
C CYS A 63 3.56 8.16 -2.46
N VAL A 64 2.53 7.38 -2.14
CA VAL A 64 2.12 6.23 -2.95
C VAL A 64 0.95 6.67 -3.84
N LEU A 65 1.20 6.69 -5.15
CA LEU A 65 0.16 6.90 -6.15
C LEU A 65 -0.38 5.56 -6.62
N MET A 66 -1.68 5.36 -6.49
CA MET A 66 -2.38 4.17 -6.97
C MET A 66 -3.41 4.57 -8.04
N PRO A 67 -3.30 4.04 -9.27
CA PRO A 67 -4.37 4.18 -10.24
C PRO A 67 -5.53 3.24 -9.91
N GLY A 68 -6.73 3.61 -10.34
CA GLY A 68 -7.87 2.72 -10.39
C GLY A 68 -7.57 1.46 -11.20
N GLU A 69 -8.41 0.44 -11.03
CA GLU A 69 -8.32 -0.75 -11.89
C GLU A 69 -8.84 -0.34 -13.28
N TYR A 70 -7.91 -0.03 -14.19
CA TYR A 70 -8.25 0.11 -15.60
C TYR A 70 -8.41 -1.29 -16.17
N ASP A 71 -9.64 -1.61 -16.58
CA ASP A 71 -9.89 -2.71 -17.49
C ASP A 71 -9.08 -2.42 -18.75
N HIS A 72 -8.19 -3.34 -19.06
CA HIS A 72 -7.27 -3.24 -20.18
C HIS A 72 -8.14 -3.23 -21.43
N ILE A 73 -8.15 -2.09 -22.13
CA ILE A 73 -8.45 -2.08 -23.56
C ILE A 73 -7.49 -3.10 -24.17
N GLY A 74 -8.05 -4.15 -24.77
CA GLY A 74 -7.37 -5.40 -25.13
C GLY A 74 -6.17 -5.28 -26.06
#